data_AF-A0A258N7L8-F1
#
_entry.id   AF-A0A258N7L8-F1
#
_cell.length_a   1.000
_cell.length_b   1.000
_cell.length_c   1.000
_cell.angle_alpha   90.00
_cell.angle_beta   90.00
_cell.angle_gamma   90.00
#
_symmetry.space_group_name_H-M   'P 1'
#
loop_
_entity.id
_entity.type
_entity.pdbx_description
1 polymer ?
#
loop_
_entity_poly.entity_id
_entity_poly.type
_entity_poly.pdbx_seq_one_letter_code
_entity_poly.pdbx_strand_id
1 'polypeptide(L)'
;MAAAGTAESGYKVTYSGVEGGELDIAGTIANSGLTVATNTVALAGTAIANVDISDVAGANTALASIDAALTAINSSRAALGAIQNRFSSTIDNLQTNSENLSASRSRIMDADFAQETANLSRAQILQQAGTAMVAQANQLPQNVLKLLQG
;
A
#
# COMPACT_ATOMS: atom_id res chain seq x y z
N MET A 1 -19.86 43.60 -7.54
CA MET A 1 -20.36 42.41 -6.82
C MET A 1 -20.76 41.38 -7.85
N ALA A 2 -19.90 40.41 -8.15
CA ALA A 2 -20.20 39.30 -9.04
C ALA A 2 -20.32 38.01 -8.21
N ALA A 3 -21.34 37.23 -8.53
CA ALA A 3 -21.89 36.15 -7.72
C ALA A 3 -20.94 34.96 -7.51
N ALA A 4 -20.94 34.43 -6.29
CA ALA A 4 -20.29 33.17 -5.93
C ALA A 4 -21.17 31.99 -6.36
N GLY A 5 -20.74 31.25 -7.38
CA GLY A 5 -21.32 29.98 -7.81
C GLY A 5 -20.75 28.81 -7.00
N THR A 6 -21.66 27.92 -6.59
CA THR A 6 -21.50 26.72 -5.75
C THR A 6 -20.40 25.76 -6.20
N ALA A 7 -19.70 25.18 -5.22
CA ALA A 7 -18.59 24.25 -5.41
C ALA A 7 -19.06 22.88 -5.91
N GLU A 8 -18.76 22.57 -7.17
CA GLU A 8 -18.74 21.18 -7.63
C GLU A 8 -17.42 20.53 -7.17
N SER A 9 -17.50 19.28 -6.73
CA SER A 9 -16.35 18.41 -6.44
C SER A 9 -15.61 18.07 -7.73
N GLY A 10 -14.99 19.07 -8.32
CA GLY A 10 -14.13 19.00 -9.49
C GLY A 10 -12.81 19.66 -9.18
N TYR A 11 -11.73 19.10 -9.72
CA TYR A 11 -10.42 19.73 -9.78
C TYR A 11 -10.56 21.08 -10.49
N LYS A 12 -10.72 22.15 -9.72
CA LYS A 12 -10.94 23.49 -10.26
C LYS A 12 -9.61 24.22 -10.27
N VAL A 13 -8.89 24.10 -11.39
CA VAL A 13 -7.74 24.96 -11.68
C VAL A 13 -8.29 26.28 -12.18
N THR A 14 -8.03 27.34 -11.42
CA THR A 14 -8.41 28.69 -11.83
C THR A 14 -7.19 29.32 -12.50
N TYR A 15 -7.23 29.47 -13.82
CA TYR A 15 -6.19 30.18 -14.56
C TYR A 15 -6.58 31.66 -14.62
N SER A 16 -5.86 32.51 -13.90
CA SER A 16 -5.99 33.97 -14.04
C SER A 16 -4.77 34.48 -14.80
N GLY A 17 -4.90 34.61 -16.12
CA GLY A 17 -3.87 35.26 -16.93
C GLY A 17 -3.88 36.76 -16.67
N VAL A 18 -2.79 37.30 -16.16
CA VAL A 18 -2.50 38.74 -16.20
C VAL A 18 -1.42 38.94 -17.25
N GLU A 19 -1.62 39.90 -18.15
CA GLU A 19 -0.60 40.29 -19.12
C GLU A 19 0.67 40.73 -18.37
N GLY A 20 1.77 40.03 -18.61
CA GLY A 20 3.07 40.34 -18.02
C GLY A 20 3.28 39.73 -16.63
N GLY A 21 3.81 38.50 -16.62
CA GLY A 21 4.57 37.97 -15.48
C GLY A 21 3.74 37.16 -14.50
N GLU A 22 3.99 35.85 -14.55
CA GLU A 22 3.64 34.83 -13.55
C GLU A 22 2.22 34.21 -13.65
N LEU A 23 2.21 32.90 -13.86
CA LEU A 23 1.03 32.04 -13.86
C LEU A 23 0.93 31.40 -12.47
N ASP A 24 0.08 31.95 -11.60
CA ASP A 24 -0.11 31.41 -10.26
C ASP A 24 -1.07 30.20 -10.30
N ILE A 25 -0.52 28.98 -10.22
CA ILE A 25 -1.30 27.74 -10.16
C ILE A 25 -1.59 27.44 -8.68
N ALA A 26 -2.60 28.12 -8.12
CA ALA A 26 -3.11 27.83 -6.80
C ALA A 26 -4.14 26.69 -6.85
N GLY A 27 -3.70 25.46 -6.54
CA GLY A 27 -4.57 24.31 -6.35
C GLY A 27 -4.71 23.95 -4.88
N THR A 28 -5.76 24.43 -4.21
CA THR A 28 -6.09 23.95 -2.86
C THR A 28 -6.89 22.65 -2.96
N ILE A 29 -6.27 21.52 -2.64
CA ILE A 29 -7.00 20.28 -2.33
C ILE A 29 -7.47 20.43 -0.87
N ALA A 30 -8.73 20.78 -0.69
CA ALA A 30 -9.34 20.70 0.63
C ALA A 30 -9.27 19.24 1.13
N ASN A 31 -8.67 19.03 2.30
CA ASN A 31 -8.72 17.79 3.08
C ASN A 31 -7.77 16.62 2.70
N SER A 32 -6.57 16.85 2.16
CA SER A 32 -5.59 15.76 1.92
C SER A 32 -4.21 15.92 2.55
N GLY A 33 -3.90 17.04 3.23
CA GLY A 33 -2.60 17.25 3.89
C GLY A 33 -1.37 17.25 2.96
N LEU A 34 -1.60 17.23 1.64
CA LEU A 34 -0.55 17.27 0.61
C LEU A 34 -0.35 18.70 0.15
N THR A 35 0.70 19.34 0.66
CA THR A 35 1.21 20.61 0.10
C THR A 35 1.94 20.28 -1.19
N VAL A 36 1.30 20.52 -2.34
CA VAL A 36 2.00 20.52 -3.63
C VAL A 36 2.91 21.74 -3.63
N ALA A 37 4.22 21.52 -3.72
CA ALA A 37 5.18 22.61 -3.88
C ALA A 37 4.78 23.42 -5.12
N THR A 38 4.50 24.71 -4.95
CA THR A 38 4.26 25.64 -6.04
C THR A 38 5.55 25.80 -6.83
N ASN A 39 5.71 25.02 -7.88
CA ASN A 39 6.74 25.28 -8.87
C ASN A 39 6.24 26.42 -9.75
N THR A 40 6.70 27.65 -9.48
CA THR A 40 6.57 28.76 -10.41
C THR A 40 7.32 28.40 -11.69
N VAL A 41 6.60 27.93 -12.71
CA VAL A 41 7.15 27.77 -14.05
C VAL A 41 6.99 29.14 -14.72
N ALA A 42 8.08 29.90 -14.77
CA ALA A 42 8.14 31.06 -15.63
C ALA A 42 8.07 30.59 -17.09
N LEU A 43 6.87 30.58 -17.69
CA LEU A 43 6.75 30.59 -19.15
C LEU A 43 7.16 31.99 -19.61
N ALA A 44 8.46 32.24 -19.67
CA ALA A 44 9.00 33.38 -20.38
C ALA A 44 8.82 33.12 -21.89
N GLY A 45 7.62 33.36 -22.40
CA GLY A 45 7.29 33.16 -23.80
C GLY A 45 5.79 33.17 -24.03
N THR A 46 5.38 33.90 -25.06
CA THR A 46 4.05 33.83 -25.68
C THR A 46 3.60 32.37 -25.72
N ALA A 47 2.37 32.07 -25.29
CA ALA A 47 1.81 30.72 -25.42
C ALA A 47 2.17 30.15 -26.79
N ILE A 48 2.67 28.91 -26.86
CA ILE A 48 3.18 28.31 -28.11
C ILE A 48 2.18 28.47 -29.27
N ALA A 49 0.88 28.51 -28.94
CA ALA A 49 -0.23 28.76 -29.87
C ALA A 49 -0.17 30.12 -30.63
N ASN A 50 0.51 31.13 -30.08
CA ASN A 50 0.56 32.50 -30.61
C ASN A 50 1.97 32.91 -31.05
N VAL A 51 2.91 31.97 -31.19
CA VAL A 51 4.26 32.30 -31.67
C VAL A 51 4.27 32.35 -33.19
N ASP A 52 4.62 33.51 -33.73
CA ASP A 52 4.86 33.70 -35.16
C ASP A 52 6.32 33.36 -35.51
N ILE A 53 6.52 32.53 -36.53
CA ILE A 53 7.84 32.05 -37.01
C ILE A 53 8.24 32.79 -38.31
N SER A 54 7.42 33.75 -38.76
CA SER A 54 7.65 34.50 -40.00
C SER A 54 8.91 35.36 -39.99
N ASP A 55 9.44 35.71 -38.80
CA ASP A 55 10.69 36.46 -38.62
C ASP A 55 11.65 35.75 -37.66
N VAL A 56 12.94 36.04 -37.79
CA VAL A 56 14.06 35.41 -37.05
C VAL A 56 13.90 35.61 -35.53
N ALA A 57 13.41 36.76 -35.09
CA ALA A 57 13.16 37.02 -33.67
C ALA A 57 12.02 36.15 -33.11
N GLY A 58 10.96 35.97 -33.89
CA GLY A 58 9.82 35.11 -33.54
C GLY A 58 10.20 33.63 -33.48
N ALA A 59 11.00 33.16 -34.45
CA ALA A 59 11.53 31.81 -34.46
C ALA A 59 12.42 31.50 -33.24
N ASN A 60 13.30 32.43 -32.83
CA ASN A 60 14.12 32.27 -31.64
C ASN A 60 13.29 32.21 -30.35
N THR A 61 12.23 33.02 -30.28
CA THR A 61 11.28 32.99 -29.16
C THR A 61 10.50 31.67 -29.12
N ALA A 62 10.11 31.13 -30.28
CA ALA A 62 9.47 29.82 -30.39
C ALA A 62 10.34 28.70 -29.82
N LEU A 63 11.62 28.70 -30.19
CA LEU A 63 12.59 27.71 -29.73
C LEU A 63 12.76 27.76 -28.21
N ALA A 64 12.88 28.95 -27.63
CA ALA A 64 12.98 29.11 -26.18
C ALA A 64 11.73 28.62 -25.45
N SER A 65 10.54 28.93 -25.94
CA SER A 65 9.27 28.46 -25.37
C SER A 65 9.12 26.94 -25.45
N ILE A 66 9.50 26.33 -26.57
CA ILE A 66 9.46 24.88 -26.76
C ILE A 66 10.46 24.19 -25.82
N ASP A 67 11.67 24.72 -25.68
CA ASP A 67 12.69 24.14 -24.79
C ASP A 67 12.25 24.17 -23.32
N ALA A 68 11.64 25.29 -22.89
CA ALA A 68 11.03 25.39 -21.57
C ALA A 68 9.89 24.36 -21.36
N ALA A 69 9.02 24.19 -22.35
CA ALA A 69 7.93 23.21 -22.31
C ALA A 69 8.45 21.77 -22.27
N LEU A 70 9.47 21.45 -23.08
CA LEU A 70 10.12 20.14 -23.08
C LEU A 70 10.80 19.86 -21.74
N THR A 71 11.46 20.87 -21.15
CA THR A 71 12.06 20.76 -19.82
C THR A 71 11.01 20.44 -18.75
N ALA A 72 9.85 21.11 -18.78
CA ALA A 72 8.76 20.84 -17.85
C ALA A 72 8.17 19.42 -18.01
N ILE A 73 7.98 18.97 -19.26
CA ILE A 73 7.51 17.60 -19.58
C ILE A 73 8.54 16.57 -19.10
N ASN A 74 9.82 16.79 -19.37
CA ASN A 74 10.89 15.89 -18.96
C ASN A 74 11.01 15.82 -17.43
N SER A 75 10.85 16.94 -16.73
CA SER A 75 10.80 16.98 -15.27
C SER A 75 9.62 16.17 -14.72
N SER A 76 8.43 16.33 -15.29
CA SER A 76 7.25 15.54 -14.94
C SER A 76 7.47 14.04 -15.18
N ARG A 77 8.05 13.67 -16.33
CA ARG A 77 8.40 12.27 -16.64
C ARG A 77 9.42 11.68 -15.68
N ALA A 78 10.43 12.47 -15.29
CA ALA A 78 11.43 12.05 -14.30
C ALA A 78 10.79 11.81 -12.93
N ALA A 79 9.89 12.69 -12.47
CA ALA A 79 9.15 12.51 -11.24
C ALA A 79 8.27 11.24 -11.27
N LEU A 80 7.56 10.99 -12.38
CA LEU A 80 6.80 9.77 -12.57
C LEU A 80 7.68 8.51 -12.58
N GLY A 81 8.87 8.56 -13.18
CA GLY A 81 9.84 7.48 -13.15
C GLY A 81 10.36 7.20 -11.73
N ALA A 82 10.63 8.23 -10.95
CA ALA A 82 11.02 8.09 -9.54
C ALA A 82 9.90 7.44 -8.70
N ILE A 83 8.64 7.82 -8.95
CA ILE A 83 7.48 7.21 -8.29
C ILE A 83 7.34 5.74 -8.68
N GLN A 84 7.53 5.38 -9.96
CA GLN A 84 7.52 3.98 -10.42
C GLN A 84 8.59 3.14 -9.72
N ASN A 85 9.82 3.66 -9.62
CA ASN A 85 10.90 2.98 -8.88
C ASN A 85 10.51 2.77 -7.41
N ARG A 86 9.92 3.80 -6.77
CA ARG A 86 9.46 3.68 -5.39
C ARG A 86 8.36 2.63 -5.25
N PHE A 87 7.42 2.55 -6.18
CA PHE A 87 6.39 1.51 -6.19
C PHE A 87 6.99 0.12 -6.36
N SER A 88 7.94 -0.08 -7.28
CA SER A 88 8.64 -1.37 -7.43
C SER A 88 9.30 -1.79 -6.12
N SER A 89 10.12 -0.92 -5.52
CA SER A 89 10.82 -1.24 -4.26
C SER A 89 9.86 -1.51 -3.10
N THR A 90 8.72 -0.81 -3.07
CA THR A 90 7.69 -1.01 -2.03
C THR A 90 6.98 -2.35 -2.23
N ILE A 91 6.66 -2.71 -3.48
CA ILE A 91 6.04 -4.00 -3.82
C ILE A 91 6.97 -5.15 -3.44
N ASP A 92 8.24 -5.09 -3.83
CA ASP A 92 9.23 -6.13 -3.53
C ASP A 92 9.40 -6.31 -2.01
N ASN A 93 9.42 -5.21 -1.26
CA ASN A 93 9.48 -5.24 0.19
C ASN A 93 8.21 -5.84 0.81
N LEU A 94 7.03 -5.46 0.33
CA LEU A 94 5.74 -5.99 0.80
C LEU A 94 5.61 -7.49 0.50
N GLN A 95 6.06 -7.94 -0.66
CA GLN A 95 6.04 -9.36 -1.02
C GLN A 95 6.94 -10.17 -0.07
N THR A 96 8.17 -9.69 0.18
CA THR A 96 9.09 -10.32 1.14
C THR A 96 8.49 -10.36 2.55
N ASN A 97 7.87 -9.26 3.00
CA ASN A 97 7.21 -9.22 4.30
C ASN A 97 6.00 -10.15 4.38
N SER A 98 5.22 -10.26 3.31
CA SER A 98 4.08 -11.18 3.22
C SER A 98 4.53 -12.63 3.32
N GLU A 99 5.61 -13.00 2.62
CA GLU A 99 6.21 -14.33 2.67
C GLU A 99 6.75 -14.66 4.07
N ASN A 100 7.48 -13.73 4.69
CA ASN A 100 7.97 -13.89 6.07
C ASN A 100 6.82 -14.02 7.09
N LEU A 101 5.75 -13.23 6.93
CA LEU A 101 4.58 -13.30 7.81
C LEU A 101 3.83 -14.62 7.62
N SER A 102 3.66 -15.08 6.38
CA SER A 102 3.04 -16.36 6.06
C SER A 102 3.84 -17.53 6.65
N ALA A 103 5.17 -17.53 6.47
CA ALA A 103 6.06 -18.53 7.04
C ALA A 103 6.03 -18.53 8.58
N SER A 104 5.95 -17.36 9.21
CA SER A 104 5.82 -17.24 10.67
C SER A 104 4.47 -17.77 11.16
N ARG A 105 3.38 -17.43 10.45
CA ARG A 105 2.04 -17.95 10.75
C ARG A 105 1.97 -19.47 10.58
N SER A 106 2.56 -20.03 9.52
CA SER A 106 2.63 -21.49 9.33
C SER A 106 3.30 -22.16 10.51
N ARG A 107 4.46 -21.65 10.97
CA ARG A 107 5.15 -22.25 12.13
C ARG A 107 4.33 -22.22 13.41
N ILE A 108 3.59 -21.14 13.66
CA ILE A 108 2.71 -21.04 14.84
C ILE A 108 1.57 -22.06 14.71
N MET A 109 0.86 -22.04 13.58
CA MET A 109 -0.26 -22.95 13.35
C MET A 109 0.18 -24.42 13.38
N ASP A 110 1.27 -24.78 12.71
CA ASP A 110 1.79 -26.14 12.66
C ASP A 110 2.25 -26.62 14.04
N ALA A 111 2.85 -25.76 14.86
CA ALA A 111 3.20 -26.08 16.24
C ALA A 111 1.97 -26.30 17.13
N ASP A 112 0.95 -25.44 17.01
CA ASP A 112 -0.30 -25.57 17.74
C ASP A 112 -1.07 -26.84 17.32
N PHE A 113 -1.11 -27.15 16.02
CA PHE A 113 -1.69 -28.41 15.52
C PHE A 113 -0.94 -29.63 16.03
N ALA A 114 0.40 -29.61 16.05
CA ALA A 114 1.19 -30.70 16.60
C ALA A 114 0.92 -30.90 18.11
N GLN A 115 0.82 -29.81 18.88
CA GLN A 115 0.51 -29.86 20.30
C GLN A 115 -0.91 -30.36 20.56
N GLU A 116 -1.90 -29.89 19.81
CA GLU A 116 -3.29 -30.32 19.94
C GLU A 116 -3.46 -31.79 19.54
N THR A 117 -2.80 -32.23 18.46
CA THR A 117 -2.80 -33.64 18.04
C THR A 117 -2.14 -34.53 19.09
N ALA A 118 -1.04 -34.08 19.72
CA ALA A 118 -0.40 -34.81 20.81
C ALA A 118 -1.30 -34.88 22.06
N ASN A 119 -2.02 -33.80 22.37
CA ASN A 119 -2.99 -33.76 23.47
C ASN A 119 -4.17 -34.69 23.21
N LEU A 120 -4.73 -34.66 22.00
CA LEU A 120 -5.80 -35.56 21.57
C LEU A 120 -5.36 -37.03 21.66
N SER A 121 -4.17 -37.35 21.15
CA SER A 121 -3.60 -38.70 21.24
C SER A 121 -3.39 -39.12 22.70
N ARG A 122 -2.85 -38.25 23.56
CA ARG A 122 -2.71 -38.50 24.99
C ARG A 122 -4.06 -38.76 25.65
N ALA A 123 -5.09 -37.96 25.32
CA ALA A 123 -6.43 -38.12 25.86
C ALA A 123 -7.06 -39.46 25.42
N GLN A 124 -6.89 -39.86 24.17
CA GLN A 124 -7.36 -41.16 23.65
C GLN A 124 -6.65 -42.33 24.34
N ILE A 125 -5.33 -42.25 24.54
CA ILE A 125 -4.57 -43.27 25.28
C ILE A 125 -5.04 -43.34 26.73
N LEU A 126 -5.26 -42.21 27.40
CA LEU A 126 -5.77 -42.18 28.77
C LEU A 126 -7.18 -42.76 28.88
N GLN A 127 -8.05 -42.53 27.90
CA GLN A 127 -9.38 -43.15 27.87
C GLN A 127 -9.29 -44.67 27.73
N GLN A 128 -8.48 -45.18 26.79
CA GLN A 128 -8.27 -46.62 26.62
C GLN A 128 -7.61 -47.26 27.84
N ALA A 129 -6.56 -46.63 28.38
CA ALA A 129 -5.88 -47.07 29.60
C ALA A 129 -6.81 -47.00 30.81
N GLY A 130 -7.65 -45.98 30.94
CA GLY A 130 -8.65 -45.85 31.99
C GLY A 130 -9.67 -46.99 31.95
N THR A 131 -10.18 -47.35 30.76
CA THR A 131 -11.08 -48.49 30.62
C THR A 131 -10.40 -49.83 30.95
N ALA A 132 -9.15 -50.02 30.53
CA ALA A 132 -8.38 -51.23 30.82
C ALA A 132 -8.01 -51.33 32.32
N MET A 133 -7.64 -50.21 32.94
CA MET A 133 -7.33 -50.11 34.37
C MET A 133 -8.56 -50.35 35.23
N VAL A 134 -9.73 -49.82 34.85
CA VAL A 134 -10.99 -50.10 35.54
C VAL A 134 -11.37 -51.58 35.39
N ALA A 135 -11.20 -52.17 34.20
CA ALA A 135 -11.42 -53.60 34.00
C ALA A 135 -10.49 -54.46 34.88
N GLN A 136 -9.20 -54.11 34.96
CA GLN A 136 -8.21 -54.79 35.80
C GLN A 136 -8.52 -54.62 37.30
N ALA A 137 -8.89 -53.41 37.73
CA ALA A 137 -9.24 -53.10 39.11
C ALA A 137 -10.52 -53.81 39.55
N ASN A 138 -11.48 -54.07 38.65
CA ASN A 138 -12.68 -54.84 38.95
C ASN A 138 -12.45 -56.35 39.04
N GLN A 139 -11.38 -56.87 38.39
CA GLN A 139 -11.02 -58.29 38.47
C GLN A 139 -10.17 -58.62 39.72
N LEU A 140 -9.43 -57.66 40.25
CA LEU A 140 -8.56 -57.85 41.41
C LEU A 140 -9.32 -58.31 42.68
N PRO A 141 -10.47 -57.74 43.08
CA PRO A 141 -11.24 -58.16 44.25
C PRO A 141 -11.74 -59.60 44.16
N GLN A 142 -12.10 -60.06 42.96
CA GLN A 142 -12.58 -61.43 42.74
C GLN A 142 -11.49 -62.47 42.95
N ASN A 143 -10.24 -62.13 42.62
CA ASN A 143 -9.10 -62.99 42.89
C ASN A 143 -8.75 -63.04 44.38
N VAL A 144 -8.95 -61.94 45.13
CA VAL A 144 -8.73 -61.91 46.58
C VAL A 144 -9.81 -62.72 47.33
N LEU A 145 -11.07 -62.67 46.89
CA LEU A 145 -12.14 -63.49 47.48
C LEU A 145 -11.91 -65.00 47.28
N LYS A 146 -11.31 -65.42 46.17
CA LYS A 146 -10.90 -66.81 45.96
C LYS A 146 -9.81 -67.28 46.93
N LEU A 147 -8.95 -66.38 47.41
CA LEU A 147 -7.90 -66.66 48.40
C LEU A 147 -8.41 -66.65 49.85
N LEU A 148 -9.59 -66.08 50.10
CA LEU A 148 -10.23 -66.08 51.43
C LEU A 148 -11.25 -67.22 51.61
N GLN A 149 -11.67 -67.87 50.52
CA GLN A 149 -12.63 -68.98 50.53
C GLN A 149 -11.98 -70.36 50.37
N GLY A 150 -10.65 -70.42 50.19
CA GLY A 150 -9.85 -71.65 50.14
C GLY A 150 -8.81 -71.66 51.24
#